data_AF-A0A495ZYC6-F1
#
_entry.id   AF-A0A495ZYC6-F1
#
_cell.length_a   1.000
_cell.length_b   1.000
_cell.length_c   1.000
_cell.angle_alpha   90.00
_cell.angle_beta   90.00
_cell.angle_gamma   90.00
#
_symmetry.space_group_name_H-M   'P 1'
#
loop_
_entity.id
_entity.type
_entity.pdbx_description
1 polymer ?
#
loop_
_entity_poly.entity_id
_entity_poly.type
_entity_poly.pdbx_seq_one_letter_code
_entity_poly.pdbx_strand_id
1 'polypeptide(L)'
;VQEKWAALGGFTPHKEVLQSDTFKTATPFNEAFAASFPYLRDFWAVPEYAELLETCQTNWSEAISGIKSAKDALNAIARKHEEIFEDAGYYDE
;
A
#
# COMPACT_ATOMS: atom_id res chain seq x y z
N VAL A 1 16.32 18.97 -7.38
CA VAL A 1 14.96 18.58 -7.89
C VAL A 1 14.10 18.04 -6.76
N GLN A 2 14.57 17.04 -6.02
CA GLN A 2 13.82 16.40 -4.94
C GLN A 2 13.46 17.35 -3.77
N GLU A 3 14.35 18.27 -3.41
CA GLU A 3 14.03 19.32 -2.42
C GLU A 3 12.91 20.25 -2.90
N LYS A 4 12.92 20.64 -4.20
CA LYS A 4 11.85 21.46 -4.78
C LYS A 4 10.53 20.71 -4.81
N TRP A 5 10.55 19.40 -5.13
CA TRP A 5 9.38 18.53 -5.06
C TRP A 5 8.83 18.46 -3.63
N ALA A 6 9.71 18.27 -2.64
CA ALA A 6 9.31 18.23 -1.24
C ALA A 6 8.75 19.56 -0.73
N ALA A 7 9.33 20.68 -1.15
CA ALA A 7 8.84 22.01 -0.80
C ALA A 7 7.43 22.30 -1.36
N LEU A 8 7.02 21.60 -2.41
CA LEU A 8 5.65 21.67 -2.98
C LEU A 8 4.67 20.71 -2.28
N GLY A 9 5.08 20.03 -1.21
CA GLY A 9 4.27 19.07 -0.46
C GLY A 9 4.42 17.61 -0.93
N GLY A 10 5.29 17.35 -1.89
CA GLY A 10 5.61 15.98 -2.32
C GLY A 10 6.43 15.21 -1.28
N PHE A 11 6.32 13.88 -1.29
CA PHE A 11 7.22 13.02 -0.53
C PHE A 11 8.34 12.50 -1.43
N THR A 12 9.57 12.50 -0.93
CA THR A 12 10.75 12.08 -1.69
C THR A 12 11.36 10.80 -1.13
N PRO A 13 11.77 9.85 -1.99
CA PRO A 13 12.59 8.71 -1.57
C PRO A 13 14.08 9.06 -1.46
N HIS A 14 14.50 10.30 -1.77
CA HIS A 14 15.89 10.70 -1.75
C HIS A 14 16.38 10.81 -0.31
N LYS A 15 17.23 9.86 0.10
CA LYS A 15 17.67 9.67 1.49
C LYS A 15 18.16 10.96 2.15
N GLU A 16 19.02 11.73 1.50
CA GLU A 16 19.58 12.96 2.08
C GLU A 16 18.51 14.03 2.31
N VAL A 17 17.56 14.17 1.38
CA VAL A 17 16.48 15.15 1.52
C VAL A 17 15.53 14.70 2.62
N LEU A 18 15.14 13.43 2.62
CA LEU A 18 14.29 12.81 3.65
C LEU A 18 14.89 12.95 5.06
N GLN A 19 16.22 12.86 5.18
CA GLN A 19 16.93 12.95 6.46
C GLN A 19 17.23 14.38 6.90
N SER A 20 17.09 15.37 6.02
CA SER A 20 17.37 16.78 6.31
C SER A 20 16.39 17.39 7.32
N ASP A 21 16.88 18.33 8.12
CA ASP A 21 16.04 19.09 9.04
C ASP A 21 15.00 19.93 8.29
N THR A 22 15.38 20.47 7.13
CA THR A 22 14.47 21.21 6.25
C THR A 22 13.25 20.38 5.87
N PHE A 23 13.44 19.11 5.51
CA PHE A 23 12.32 18.23 5.21
C PHE A 23 11.53 17.86 6.45
N LYS A 24 12.20 17.39 7.51
CA LYS A 24 11.56 16.88 8.73
C LYS A 24 10.70 17.93 9.44
N THR A 25 11.10 19.20 9.37
CA THR A 25 10.41 20.32 10.04
C THR A 25 9.42 21.06 9.15
N ALA A 26 9.35 20.73 7.85
CA ALA A 26 8.48 21.44 6.90
C ALA A 26 6.99 21.30 7.24
N THR A 27 6.57 20.16 7.81
CA THR A 27 5.19 19.91 8.25
C THR A 27 5.18 19.04 9.51
N PRO A 28 4.08 19.00 10.28
CA PRO A 28 4.00 18.20 11.51
C PRO A 28 4.17 16.68 11.31
N PHE A 29 3.94 16.16 10.10
CA PHE A 29 3.97 14.73 9.81
C PHE A 29 5.24 14.27 9.08
N ASN A 30 6.08 15.18 8.59
CA ASN A 30 7.24 14.82 7.78
C ASN A 30 8.30 14.03 8.55
N GLU A 31 8.51 14.34 9.83
CA GLU A 31 9.41 13.55 10.68
C GLU A 31 8.92 12.10 10.83
N ALA A 32 7.62 11.91 11.10
CA ALA A 32 7.01 10.59 11.18
C ALA A 32 7.06 9.84 9.84
N PHE A 33 6.85 10.54 8.73
CA PHE A 33 7.03 9.97 7.38
C PHE A 33 8.47 9.51 7.14
N ALA A 34 9.46 10.34 7.47
CA ALA A 34 10.87 9.97 7.33
C ALA A 34 11.24 8.75 8.19
N ALA A 35 10.68 8.67 9.40
CA ALA A 35 10.86 7.54 10.30
C ALA A 35 10.14 6.26 9.83
N SER A 36 9.03 6.38 9.09
CA SER A 36 8.28 5.23 8.58
C SER A 36 8.90 4.63 7.32
N PHE A 37 9.69 5.41 6.57
CA PHE A 37 10.25 5.01 5.28
C PHE A 37 11.01 3.66 5.29
N PRO A 38 11.82 3.31 6.30
CA PRO A 38 12.49 2.00 6.35
C PRO A 38 11.54 0.80 6.50
N TYR A 39 10.30 1.04 6.92
CA TYR A 39 9.27 0.01 7.07
C TYR A 39 8.38 -0.12 5.83
N LEU A 40 8.56 0.75 4.83
CA LEU A 40 7.81 0.71 3.59
C LEU A 40 8.00 -0.65 2.90
N ARG A 41 6.89 -1.28 2.53
CA ARG A 41 6.85 -2.50 1.72
C ARG A 41 5.99 -2.23 0.51
N ASP A 42 6.48 -2.61 -0.65
CA ASP A 42 5.65 -2.70 -1.83
C ASP A 42 4.68 -3.89 -1.66
N PHE A 43 3.47 -3.74 -2.20
CA PHE A 43 2.45 -4.77 -2.15
C PHE A 43 2.54 -5.64 -3.40
N TRP A 44 1.75 -5.34 -4.43
CA TRP A 44 1.68 -6.14 -5.66
C TRP A 44 2.30 -5.39 -6.83
N ALA A 45 3.38 -5.94 -7.38
CA ALA A 45 4.03 -5.47 -8.61
C ALA A 45 3.70 -6.40 -9.80
N VAL A 46 2.46 -6.87 -9.86
CA VAL A 46 1.93 -7.77 -10.90
C VAL A 46 0.84 -7.06 -11.72
N PRO A 47 0.58 -7.48 -12.98
CA PRO A 47 -0.45 -6.87 -13.82
C PRO A 47 -1.86 -6.87 -13.19
N GLU A 48 -2.17 -7.87 -12.38
CA GLU A 48 -3.48 -8.12 -11.77
C GLU A 48 -3.74 -7.25 -10.52
N TYR A 49 -2.83 -6.31 -10.19
CA TYR A 49 -2.91 -5.42 -9.02
C TYR A 49 -4.31 -4.82 -8.80
N ALA A 50 -4.96 -4.37 -9.88
CA ALA A 50 -6.28 -3.73 -9.80
C ALA A 50 -7.35 -4.69 -9.26
N GLU A 51 -7.36 -5.95 -9.72
CA GLU A 51 -8.32 -6.98 -9.31
C GLU A 51 -8.04 -7.44 -7.87
N LEU A 52 -6.76 -7.57 -7.51
CA LEU A 52 -6.34 -7.87 -6.14
C LEU A 52 -6.81 -6.79 -5.16
N LEU A 53 -6.66 -5.50 -5.54
CA LEU A 53 -7.09 -4.37 -4.71
C LEU A 53 -8.62 -4.28 -4.59
N GLU A 54 -9.35 -4.45 -5.69
CA GLU A 54 -10.82 -4.43 -5.68
C GLU A 54 -11.40 -5.52 -4.76
N THR A 55 -10.83 -6.72 -4.84
CA THR A 55 -11.17 -7.85 -3.97
C THR A 55 -11.02 -7.50 -2.50
N CYS A 56 -9.90 -6.86 -2.13
CA CYS A 56 -9.65 -6.39 -0.77
C CYS A 56 -10.67 -5.34 -0.34
N GLN A 57 -10.88 -4.30 -1.15
CA GLN A 57 -11.77 -3.18 -0.81
C GLN A 57 -13.21 -3.67 -0.56
N THR A 58 -13.71 -4.57 -1.40
CA THR A 58 -15.05 -5.15 -1.26
C THR A 58 -15.19 -5.90 0.06
N ASN A 59 -14.30 -6.86 0.32
CA ASN A 59 -14.39 -7.71 1.51
C ASN A 59 -14.09 -6.95 2.81
N TRP A 60 -13.16 -5.99 2.80
CA TRP A 60 -12.91 -5.13 3.96
C TRP A 60 -14.10 -4.23 4.26
N SER A 61 -14.76 -3.69 3.23
CA SER A 61 -15.99 -2.90 3.44
C SER A 61 -17.08 -3.75 4.09
N GLU A 62 -17.29 -4.98 3.62
CA GLU A 62 -18.27 -5.90 4.22
C GLU A 62 -17.92 -6.26 5.67
N ALA A 63 -16.64 -6.41 6.00
CA ALA A 63 -16.20 -6.64 7.37
C ALA A 63 -16.48 -5.43 8.28
N ILE A 64 -16.13 -4.23 7.82
CA ILE A 64 -16.36 -2.97 8.56
C ILE A 64 -17.86 -2.72 8.76
N SER A 65 -18.68 -3.04 7.75
CA SER A 65 -20.14 -2.92 7.82
C SER A 65 -20.83 -4.05 8.59
N GLY A 66 -20.08 -5.05 9.08
CA GLY A 66 -20.64 -6.18 9.84
C GLY A 66 -21.41 -7.20 9.02
N ILE A 67 -21.31 -7.16 7.69
CA ILE A 67 -21.93 -8.13 6.76
C ILE A 67 -21.18 -9.46 6.82
N LYS A 68 -19.84 -9.41 6.88
CA LYS A 68 -18.96 -10.57 7.10
C LYS A 68 -18.20 -10.41 8.42
N SER A 69 -17.82 -11.53 9.02
CA SER A 69 -16.79 -11.48 10.06
C SER A 69 -15.44 -11.10 9.44
N ALA A 70 -14.53 -10.52 10.22
CA ALA A 70 -13.18 -10.21 9.76
C ALA A 70 -12.46 -11.46 9.23
N LYS A 71 -12.67 -12.62 9.88
CA LYS A 71 -12.10 -13.90 9.43
C LYS A 71 -12.65 -14.32 8.07
N ASP A 72 -13.97 -14.21 7.86
CA ASP A 72 -14.59 -14.63 6.61
C ASP A 72 -14.23 -13.72 5.45
N ALA A 73 -14.14 -12.41 5.70
CA ALA A 73 -13.66 -11.44 4.72
C ALA A 73 -12.21 -11.73 4.29
N LEU A 74 -11.30 -11.95 5.23
CA LEU A 74 -9.90 -12.28 4.92
C LEU A 74 -9.76 -13.62 4.21
N ASN A 75 -10.53 -14.64 4.60
CA ASN A 75 -10.56 -15.93 3.90
C ASN A 75 -11.09 -15.80 2.47
N ALA A 76 -12.08 -14.95 2.24
CA ALA A 76 -12.61 -14.69 0.90
C ALA A 76 -11.59 -13.97 0.02
N ILE A 77 -10.87 -12.98 0.57
CA ILE A 77 -9.75 -12.32 -0.14
C ILE A 77 -8.70 -13.34 -0.55
N ALA A 78 -8.25 -14.19 0.38
CA ALA A 78 -7.21 -15.17 0.10
C ALA A 78 -7.60 -16.14 -1.02
N ARG A 79 -8.83 -16.68 -0.97
CA ARG A 79 -9.34 -17.56 -2.04
C ARG A 79 -9.41 -16.84 -3.38
N LYS A 80 -9.92 -15.61 -3.41
CA LYS A 80 -10.08 -14.89 -4.67
C LYS A 80 -8.74 -14.46 -5.27
N HIS A 81 -7.75 -14.13 -4.44
CA HIS A 81 -6.40 -13.88 -4.91
C HIS A 81 -5.78 -15.13 -5.53
N GLU A 82 -5.99 -16.31 -4.95
CA GLU A 82 -5.55 -17.57 -5.54
C GLU A 82 -6.16 -17.78 -6.93
N GLU A 83 -7.50 -17.65 -7.06
CA GLU A 83 -8.20 -17.74 -8.34
C GLU A 83 -7.64 -16.75 -9.39
N ILE A 84 -7.36 -15.50 -9.01
CA ILE A 84 -6.79 -14.50 -9.92
C ILE A 84 -5.41 -14.94 -10.42
N PHE A 85 -4.58 -15.50 -9.54
CA PHE A 85 -3.25 -15.97 -9.93
C PHE A 85 -3.29 -17.25 -10.77
N GLU A 86 -4.24 -18.15 -10.50
CA GLU A 86 -4.52 -19.32 -11.36
C GLU A 86 -4.96 -18.86 -12.77
N ASP A 87 -5.93 -17.96 -12.86
CA ASP A 87 -6.44 -17.42 -14.14
C ASP A 87 -5.35 -16.69 -14.94
N ALA A 88 -4.43 -16.01 -14.25
CA ALA A 88 -3.30 -15.33 -14.85
C ALA A 88 -2.13 -16.27 -15.22
N GLY A 89 -2.22 -17.57 -14.89
CA GLY A 89 -1.25 -18.59 -15.25
C GLY A 89 0.03 -18.56 -14.41
N TYR A 90 -0.04 -18.08 -13.16
CA TYR A 90 1.09 -18.14 -12.22
C TYR A 90 1.33 -19.54 -11.64
N TYR A 91 0.31 -20.41 -11.72
CA TYR A 91 0.37 -21.81 -11.29
C TYR A 91 0.01 -22.71 -12.47
N ASP A 92 0.63 -23.88 -12.54
CA ASP A 92 0.17 -24.97 -13.40
C ASP A 92 -0.96 -25.73 -12.65
N GLU A 93 -2.03 -26.14 -13.36
CA GLU A 93 -3.09 -27.02 -12.82
C GLU A 93 -2.56 -28.36 -12.28
#